data_AF-A0A9X6RKQ6-F1
#
_entry.id   AF-A0A9X6RKQ6-F1
#
_cell.length_a   1.000
_cell.length_b   1.000
_cell.length_c   1.000
_cell.angle_alpha   90.00
_cell.angle_beta   90.00
_cell.angle_gamma   90.00
#
_symmetry.space_group_name_H-M   'P 1'
#
loop_
_entity.id
_entity.type
_entity.pdbx_description
1 polymer ?
#
loop_
_entity_poly.entity_id
_entity_poly.type
_entity_poly.pdbx_seq_one_letter_code
_entity_poly.pdbx_strand_id
1 'polypeptide(L)'
;MGDRDQASEIGRNKMPKWDRDNVEVGTFLRRFERVGKAQKWMDADLLRHLPLSLEKGAEDWYCRLNPLPQTWTELKDLMPSRFRSSRFLEQTENSLKSRTLRWGESISEYHDAILALFFELEVLGKAYTDQEKADQLTEGLHGEMLRDVTLMAPANPPEFLAAAEKAVRISRSTERKKKNRGGGQLLGPDTLERVERKYAIVLPKIMGQK
;
A
#
# COMPACT_ATOMS: atom_id res chain seq x y z
N MET A 1 33.99 3.96 -27.41
CA MET A 1 34.29 5.08 -26.50
C MET A 1 33.13 6.02 -26.56
N GLY A 2 32.38 6.10 -25.46
CA GLY A 2 31.09 6.78 -25.36
C GLY A 2 30.34 6.18 -24.18
N ASP A 3 31.05 6.14 -23.05
CA ASP A 3 30.60 5.67 -21.76
C ASP A 3 30.10 6.89 -20.99
N ARG A 4 29.06 6.70 -20.17
CA ARG A 4 28.49 7.65 -19.17
C ARG A 4 27.58 8.77 -19.70
N ASP A 5 26.29 8.60 -19.44
CA ASP A 5 25.57 9.42 -18.45
C ASP A 5 24.07 9.06 -18.44
N GLN A 6 23.71 7.99 -17.73
CA GLN A 6 22.32 7.75 -17.27
C GLN A 6 22.22 7.88 -15.74
N ALA A 7 22.98 8.81 -15.16
CA ALA A 7 22.95 9.13 -13.75
C ALA A 7 22.58 10.61 -13.57
N SER A 8 21.31 10.97 -13.80
CA SER A 8 20.76 12.27 -13.37
C SER A 8 19.22 12.33 -13.52
N GLU A 9 18.51 11.38 -12.92
CA GLU A 9 17.06 11.52 -12.67
C GLU A 9 16.70 11.43 -11.18
N ILE A 10 17.66 11.75 -10.32
CA ILE A 10 17.47 11.91 -8.88
C ILE A 10 17.54 13.41 -8.59
N GLY A 11 16.39 14.06 -8.32
CA GLY A 11 16.39 15.35 -7.64
C GLY A 11 15.53 16.49 -8.21
N ARG A 12 14.65 16.28 -9.20
CA ARG A 12 13.60 17.26 -9.51
C ARG A 12 12.28 16.77 -8.92
N ASN A 13 11.79 17.42 -7.87
CA ASN A 13 10.44 17.21 -7.34
C ASN A 13 9.42 17.58 -8.42
N LYS A 14 9.13 16.62 -9.32
CA LYS A 14 8.17 16.79 -10.39
C LYS A 14 6.79 16.97 -9.77
N MET A 15 6.08 17.99 -10.22
CA MET A 15 4.75 18.30 -9.72
C MET A 15 3.83 17.11 -10.00
N PRO A 16 3.08 16.61 -8.99
CA PRO A 16 2.26 15.43 -9.17
C PRO A 16 1.12 15.76 -10.14
N LYS A 17 0.98 14.94 -11.18
CA LYS A 17 -0.14 15.04 -12.11
C LYS A 17 -1.30 14.20 -11.62
N TRP A 18 -2.52 14.69 -11.80
CA TRP A 18 -3.73 14.03 -11.34
C TRP A 18 -4.83 14.04 -12.37
N ASP A 19 -5.36 12.84 -12.57
CA ASP A 19 -6.58 12.56 -13.29
C ASP A 19 -7.45 11.70 -12.38
N ARG A 20 -8.76 11.87 -12.49
CA ARG A 20 -9.77 11.20 -11.65
C ARG A 20 -9.69 9.67 -11.75
N ASP A 21 -9.19 9.15 -12.86
CA ASP A 21 -9.17 7.72 -13.17
C ASP A 21 -7.87 7.03 -12.66
N ASN A 22 -6.85 7.80 -12.24
CA ASN A 22 -5.53 7.27 -11.90
C ASN A 22 -5.31 7.08 -10.40
N VAL A 23 -5.69 8.05 -9.57
CA VAL A 23 -5.41 8.08 -8.13
C VAL A 23 -6.60 8.69 -7.40
N GLU A 24 -6.94 8.18 -6.21
CA GLU A 24 -8.00 8.79 -5.40
C GLU A 24 -7.63 10.23 -4.99
N VAL A 25 -8.63 11.11 -4.98
CA VAL A 25 -8.47 12.56 -4.84
C VAL A 25 -7.80 12.97 -3.51
N GLY A 26 -8.15 12.34 -2.40
CA GLY A 26 -7.48 12.55 -1.10
C GLY A 26 -6.00 12.12 -1.12
N THR A 27 -5.68 11.00 -1.75
CA THR A 27 -4.29 10.57 -1.97
C THR A 27 -3.50 11.59 -2.77
N PHE A 28 -4.09 12.13 -3.84
CA PHE A 28 -3.47 13.18 -4.61
C PHE A 28 -3.23 14.45 -3.80
N LEU A 29 -4.25 14.96 -3.09
CA LEU A 29 -4.16 16.18 -2.29
C LEU A 29 -3.01 16.10 -1.28
N ARG A 30 -2.86 14.97 -0.58
CA ARG A 30 -1.75 14.78 0.37
C ARG A 30 -0.37 14.76 -0.30
N ARG A 31 -0.25 14.13 -1.47
CA ARG A 31 1.00 14.14 -2.24
C ARG A 31 1.34 15.55 -2.71
N PHE A 32 0.34 16.30 -3.15
CA PHE A 32 0.48 17.69 -3.58
C PHE A 32 0.91 18.60 -2.41
N GLU A 33 0.26 18.49 -1.25
CA GLU A 33 0.66 19.22 -0.03
C GLU A 33 2.08 18.86 0.42
N ARG A 34 2.49 17.59 0.32
CA ARG A 34 3.86 17.18 0.65
C ARG A 34 4.88 17.85 -0.25
N VAL A 35 4.59 17.94 -1.56
CA VAL A 35 5.44 18.66 -2.51
C VAL A 35 5.46 20.15 -2.19
N GLY A 36 4.31 20.76 -1.88
CA GLY A 36 4.22 22.15 -1.47
C GLY A 36 5.01 22.44 -0.20
N LYS A 37 4.92 21.58 0.82
CA LYS A 37 5.71 21.69 2.06
C LYS A 37 7.21 21.62 1.79
N ALA A 38 7.64 20.70 0.92
CA ALA A 38 9.05 20.62 0.51
C ALA A 38 9.53 21.89 -0.22
N GLN A 39 8.63 22.56 -0.94
CA GLN A 39 8.89 23.81 -1.65
C GLN A 39 8.57 25.06 -0.83
N LYS A 40 8.16 24.92 0.44
CA LYS A 40 7.73 26.00 1.34
C LYS A 40 6.59 26.85 0.77
N TRP A 41 5.68 26.23 0.03
CA TRP A 41 4.47 26.87 -0.46
C TRP A 41 3.52 27.20 0.69
N MET A 42 2.89 28.37 0.59
CA MET A 42 1.77 28.77 1.43
C MET A 42 0.45 28.37 0.75
N ASP A 43 -0.67 28.48 1.46
CA ASP A 43 -2.01 28.15 0.93
C ASP A 43 -2.32 28.86 -0.40
N ALA A 44 -1.94 30.14 -0.53
CA ALA A 44 -2.12 30.89 -1.77
C ALA A 44 -1.28 30.31 -2.93
N ASP A 45 -0.11 29.76 -2.65
CA ASP A 45 0.73 29.11 -3.66
C ASP A 45 0.16 27.74 -4.04
N LEU A 46 -0.34 26.97 -3.07
CA LEU A 46 -1.04 25.71 -3.33
C LEU A 46 -2.23 25.90 -4.27
N LEU A 47 -3.05 26.92 -4.01
CA LEU A 47 -4.16 27.29 -4.91
C LEU A 47 -3.68 27.67 -6.31
N ARG A 48 -2.59 28.46 -6.40
CA ARG A 48 -2.03 28.90 -7.69
C ARG A 48 -1.44 27.73 -8.50
N HIS A 49 -0.84 26.75 -7.83
CA HIS A 49 -0.16 25.63 -8.46
C HIS A 49 -1.07 24.43 -8.75
N LEU A 50 -2.23 24.33 -8.09
CA LEU A 50 -3.15 23.22 -8.29
C LEU A 50 -3.57 23.03 -9.75
N PRO A 51 -3.99 24.05 -10.52
CA PRO A 51 -4.48 23.86 -11.89
C PRO A 51 -3.43 23.23 -12.79
N LEU A 52 -2.15 23.53 -12.56
CA LEU A 52 -1.02 22.96 -13.29
C LEU A 52 -0.82 21.46 -13.03
N SER A 53 -1.49 20.93 -12.02
CA SER A 53 -1.40 19.54 -11.54
C SER A 53 -2.64 18.72 -11.92
N LEU A 54 -3.72 19.37 -12.35
CA LEU A 54 -4.94 18.72 -12.81
C LEU A 54 -4.80 18.36 -14.30
N GLU A 55 -5.42 17.27 -14.71
CA GLU A 55 -5.47 16.84 -16.10
C GLU A 55 -6.91 16.50 -16.51
N LYS A 56 -7.19 16.63 -17.81
CA LYS A 56 -8.47 16.23 -18.43
C LYS A 56 -9.69 16.84 -17.72
N GLY A 57 -10.66 16.01 -17.35
CA GLY A 57 -11.92 16.44 -16.74
C GLY A 57 -11.76 17.12 -15.37
N ALA A 58 -10.62 16.94 -14.69
CA ALA A 58 -10.32 17.64 -13.45
C ALA A 58 -9.97 19.12 -13.70
N GLU A 59 -9.19 19.38 -14.74
CA GLU A 59 -8.84 20.74 -15.18
C GLU A 59 -10.09 21.48 -15.67
N ASP A 60 -10.90 20.85 -16.53
CA ASP A 60 -12.16 21.41 -17.02
C ASP A 60 -13.12 21.76 -15.89
N TRP A 61 -13.21 20.90 -14.87
CA TRP A 61 -14.03 21.15 -13.69
C TRP A 61 -13.53 22.37 -12.90
N TYR A 62 -12.22 22.45 -12.66
CA TYR A 62 -11.62 23.56 -11.92
C TYR A 62 -11.84 24.90 -12.62
N CYS A 63 -11.65 24.96 -13.95
CA CYS A 63 -11.87 26.17 -14.73
C CYS A 63 -13.34 26.64 -14.75
N ARG A 64 -14.30 25.75 -14.49
CA ARG A 64 -15.73 26.08 -14.43
C ARG A 64 -16.22 26.47 -13.04
N LEU A 65 -15.38 26.40 -12.01
CA LEU A 65 -15.75 26.82 -10.66
C LEU A 65 -16.04 28.32 -10.65
N ASN A 66 -17.25 28.66 -10.20
CA ASN A 66 -17.67 30.04 -10.00
C ASN A 66 -18.61 30.11 -8.78
N PRO A 67 -18.20 30.72 -7.66
CA PRO A 67 -16.90 31.36 -7.43
C PRO A 67 -15.74 30.34 -7.31
N LEU A 68 -14.52 30.82 -7.56
CA LEU A 68 -13.30 30.06 -7.23
C LEU A 68 -13.09 30.01 -5.71
N PRO A 69 -12.67 28.86 -5.15
CA PRO A 69 -12.28 28.75 -3.75
C PRO A 69 -11.21 29.79 -3.37
N GLN A 70 -11.40 30.48 -2.25
CA GLN A 70 -10.48 31.52 -1.77
C GLN A 70 -9.42 30.94 -0.84
N THR A 71 -9.71 29.78 -0.24
CA THR A 71 -8.79 29.10 0.68
C THR A 71 -8.46 27.69 0.21
N TRP A 72 -7.27 27.22 0.56
CA TRP A 72 -6.87 25.84 0.28
C TRP A 72 -7.79 24.83 0.98
N THR A 73 -8.27 25.18 2.18
CA THR A 73 -9.23 24.38 2.95
C THR A 73 -10.56 24.20 2.20
N GLU A 74 -11.17 25.27 1.69
CA GLU A 74 -12.41 25.17 0.90
C GLU A 74 -12.24 24.23 -0.30
N LEU A 75 -11.09 24.32 -0.97
CA LEU A 75 -10.80 23.46 -2.09
C LEU A 75 -10.60 21.99 -1.70
N LYS A 76 -9.95 21.74 -0.56
CA LYS A 76 -9.78 20.38 0.00
C LYS A 76 -11.09 19.73 0.40
N ASP A 77 -12.10 20.50 0.77
CA ASP A 77 -13.43 19.98 1.05
C ASP A 77 -14.21 19.73 -0.25
N LEU A 78 -14.06 20.65 -1.22
CA LEU A 78 -14.79 20.61 -2.48
C LEU A 78 -14.33 19.45 -3.38
N MET A 79 -13.03 19.21 -3.52
CA MET A 79 -12.50 18.19 -4.44
C MET A 79 -13.00 16.76 -4.11
N PRO A 80 -12.94 16.27 -2.85
CA PRO A 80 -13.53 15.00 -2.47
C PRO A 80 -15.02 14.94 -2.73
N SER A 81 -15.79 15.98 -2.41
CA SER A 81 -17.24 15.97 -2.67
C SER A 81 -17.58 15.78 -4.15
N ARG A 82 -16.70 16.24 -5.07
CA ARG A 82 -16.91 16.12 -6.51
C ARG A 82 -16.45 14.79 -7.09
N PHE A 83 -15.29 14.30 -6.65
CA PHE A 83 -14.56 13.22 -7.33
C PHE A 83 -14.48 11.92 -6.53
N ARG A 84 -14.73 11.95 -5.23
CA ARG A 84 -14.76 10.72 -4.43
C ARG A 84 -16.03 9.96 -4.74
N SER A 85 -15.88 8.66 -5.01
CA SER A 85 -17.03 7.76 -5.14
C SER A 85 -17.82 7.73 -3.83
N SER A 86 -19.15 7.75 -3.92
CA SER A 86 -20.02 7.59 -2.74
C SER A 86 -19.81 6.25 -2.02
N ARG A 87 -19.32 5.23 -2.75
CA ARG A 87 -18.96 3.91 -2.19
C ARG A 87 -17.52 3.80 -1.75
N PHE A 88 -16.72 4.87 -1.78
CA PHE A 88 -15.30 4.80 -1.50
C PHE A 88 -15.01 4.26 -0.09
N LEU A 89 -15.74 4.72 0.93
CA LEU A 89 -15.58 4.22 2.30
C LEU A 89 -15.84 2.71 2.36
N GLU A 90 -16.98 2.26 1.83
CA GLU A 90 -17.35 0.84 1.79
C GLU A 90 -16.33 0.01 1.01
N GLN A 91 -15.83 0.51 -0.12
CA GLN A 91 -14.81 -0.15 -0.93
C GLN A 91 -13.49 -0.27 -0.18
N THR A 92 -13.07 0.75 0.56
CA THR A 92 -11.83 0.72 1.36
C THR A 92 -11.99 -0.24 2.55
N GLU A 93 -13.14 -0.24 3.24
CA GLU A 93 -13.42 -1.19 4.31
C GLU A 93 -13.46 -2.65 3.79
N ASN A 94 -14.08 -2.88 2.64
CA ASN A 94 -14.10 -4.20 2.01
C ASN A 94 -12.72 -4.62 1.51
N SER A 95 -11.93 -3.66 1.01
CA SER A 95 -10.54 -3.91 0.62
C SER A 95 -9.73 -4.34 1.84
N LEU A 96 -9.89 -3.67 2.98
CA LEU A 96 -9.21 -4.03 4.23
C LEU A 96 -9.62 -5.44 4.70
N LYS A 97 -10.92 -5.72 4.79
CA LYS A 97 -11.45 -7.02 5.25
C LYS A 97 -11.04 -8.18 4.35
N SER A 98 -10.96 -7.97 3.05
CA SER A 98 -10.58 -9.00 2.07
C SER A 98 -9.07 -9.10 1.87
N ARG A 99 -8.29 -8.23 2.52
CA ARG A 99 -6.85 -8.16 2.30
C ARG A 99 -6.13 -9.27 3.04
N THR A 100 -5.62 -10.22 2.29
CA THR A 100 -4.70 -11.24 2.77
C THR A 100 -3.35 -11.11 2.08
N LEU A 101 -2.29 -11.68 2.67
CA LEU A 101 -0.96 -11.71 2.07
C LEU A 101 -1.02 -12.41 0.70
N ARG A 102 -0.65 -11.68 -0.37
CA ARG A 102 -0.74 -12.21 -1.74
C ARG A 102 0.41 -13.16 -2.04
N TRP A 103 0.21 -13.98 -3.06
CA TRP A 103 1.29 -14.81 -3.59
C TRP A 103 2.38 -13.95 -4.21
N GLY A 104 3.65 -14.22 -3.85
CA GLY A 104 4.82 -13.46 -4.31
C GLY A 104 4.99 -12.09 -3.66
N GLU A 105 4.09 -11.68 -2.77
CA GLU A 105 4.19 -10.43 -2.04
C GLU A 105 5.09 -10.58 -0.81
N SER A 106 5.98 -9.61 -0.59
CA SER A 106 6.79 -9.57 0.62
C SER A 106 5.98 -9.09 1.83
N ILE A 107 6.42 -9.47 3.03
CA ILE A 107 5.78 -9.05 4.28
C ILE A 107 5.77 -7.52 4.43
N SER A 108 6.84 -6.85 4.01
CA SER A 108 6.91 -5.39 4.06
C SER A 108 5.88 -4.74 3.13
N GLU A 109 5.73 -5.23 1.90
CA GLU A 109 4.73 -4.72 0.95
C GLU A 109 3.30 -4.95 1.45
N TYR A 110 3.03 -6.13 2.01
CA TYR A 110 1.74 -6.44 2.61
C TYR A 110 1.42 -5.53 3.81
N HIS A 111 2.39 -5.37 4.71
CA HIS A 111 2.30 -4.48 5.87
C HIS A 111 1.99 -3.04 5.44
N ASP A 112 2.75 -2.51 4.49
CA ASP A 112 2.59 -1.13 4.02
C ASP A 112 1.25 -0.94 3.30
N ALA A 113 0.79 -1.95 2.56
CA ALA A 113 -0.51 -1.92 1.89
C ALA A 113 -1.68 -1.89 2.89
N ILE A 114 -1.63 -2.68 3.97
CA ILE A 114 -2.65 -2.67 5.03
C ILE A 114 -2.64 -1.32 5.77
N LEU A 115 -1.45 -0.81 6.14
CA LEU A 115 -1.36 0.48 6.81
C LEU A 115 -1.83 1.64 5.93
N ALA A 116 -1.61 1.57 4.62
CA ALA A 116 -2.17 2.54 3.69
C ALA A 116 -3.71 2.54 3.73
N LEU A 117 -4.36 1.37 3.79
CA LEU A 117 -5.82 1.27 3.92
C LEU A 117 -6.33 1.84 5.25
N PHE A 118 -5.66 1.52 6.37
CA PHE A 118 -5.99 2.11 7.67
C PHE A 118 -5.86 3.63 7.65
N PHE A 119 -4.78 4.14 7.07
CA PHE A 119 -4.56 5.57 6.93
C PHE A 119 -5.67 6.25 6.11
N GLU A 120 -6.14 5.65 5.01
CA GLU A 120 -7.29 6.19 4.27
C GLU A 120 -8.55 6.22 5.11
N LEU A 121 -8.83 5.15 5.87
CA LEU A 121 -10.02 5.07 6.72
C LEU A 121 -9.95 6.09 7.87
N GLU A 122 -8.76 6.33 8.42
CA GLU A 122 -8.53 7.36 9.44
C GLU A 122 -8.80 8.77 8.91
N VAL A 123 -8.36 9.06 7.68
CA VAL A 123 -8.69 10.32 7.00
C VAL A 123 -10.20 10.47 6.77
N LEU A 124 -10.94 9.37 6.67
CA LEU A 124 -12.41 9.36 6.58
C LEU A 124 -13.11 9.40 7.96
N GLY A 125 -12.36 9.61 9.04
CA GLY A 125 -12.88 9.76 10.40
C GLY A 125 -13.09 8.45 11.15
N LYS A 126 -12.56 7.33 10.65
CA LYS A 126 -12.49 6.09 11.42
C LYS A 126 -11.30 6.14 12.38
N ALA A 127 -11.40 5.46 13.51
CA ALA A 127 -10.29 5.35 14.45
C ALA A 127 -9.99 3.88 14.66
N TYR A 128 -8.71 3.52 14.69
CA TYR A 128 -8.23 2.18 14.92
C TYR A 128 -7.09 2.21 15.92
N THR A 129 -7.15 1.33 16.88
CA THR A 129 -6.07 1.07 17.83
C THR A 129 -4.94 0.33 17.15
N ASP A 130 -3.73 0.42 17.71
CA ASP A 130 -2.58 -0.33 17.19
C ASP A 130 -2.80 -1.84 17.27
N GLN A 131 -3.55 -2.31 18.27
CA GLN A 131 -3.92 -3.72 18.40
C GLN A 131 -4.83 -4.16 17.26
N GLU A 132 -5.88 -3.41 16.93
CA GLU A 132 -6.78 -3.75 15.80
C GLU A 132 -6.01 -3.82 14.48
N LYS A 133 -5.01 -2.93 14.29
CA LYS A 133 -4.13 -2.97 13.12
C LYS A 133 -3.28 -4.23 13.10
N ALA A 134 -2.70 -4.61 14.24
CA ALA A 134 -1.89 -5.83 14.39
C ALA A 134 -2.72 -7.11 14.18
N ASP A 135 -3.96 -7.13 14.67
CA ASP A 135 -4.90 -8.23 14.50
C ASP A 135 -5.25 -8.39 13.01
N GLN A 136 -5.63 -7.30 12.34
CA GLN A 136 -5.93 -7.31 10.91
C GLN A 136 -4.73 -7.77 10.05
N LEU A 137 -3.53 -7.34 10.40
CA LEU A 137 -2.29 -7.79 9.75
C LEU A 137 -2.10 -9.30 9.94
N THR A 138 -2.32 -9.80 11.15
CA THR A 138 -2.16 -11.21 11.52
C THR A 138 -3.21 -12.09 10.84
N GLU A 139 -4.49 -11.67 10.82
CA GLU A 139 -5.59 -12.41 10.21
C GLU A 139 -5.41 -12.65 8.71
N GLY A 140 -4.76 -11.73 8.00
CA GLY A 140 -4.48 -11.89 6.57
C GLY A 140 -3.29 -12.81 6.27
N LEU A 141 -2.60 -13.35 7.28
CA LEU A 141 -1.55 -14.36 7.09
C LEU A 141 -2.13 -15.76 6.83
N HIS A 142 -1.27 -16.66 6.34
CA HIS A 142 -1.65 -18.03 6.01
C HIS A 142 -0.67 -19.07 6.57
N GLY A 143 -1.16 -20.28 6.82
CA GLY A 143 -0.36 -21.47 7.11
C GLY A 143 0.51 -21.38 8.37
N GLU A 144 1.75 -21.86 8.27
CA GLU A 144 2.70 -21.87 9.40
C GLU A 144 3.05 -20.46 9.88
N MET A 145 3.07 -19.48 8.97
CA MET A 145 3.39 -18.09 9.31
C MET A 145 2.33 -17.47 10.21
N LEU A 146 1.04 -17.69 9.89
CA LEU A 146 -0.07 -17.28 10.75
C LEU A 146 0.13 -17.85 12.17
N ARG A 147 0.30 -19.18 12.26
CA ARG A 147 0.50 -19.85 13.56
C ARG A 147 1.67 -19.26 14.34
N ASP A 148 2.83 -19.14 13.69
CA ASP A 148 4.06 -18.71 14.35
C ASP A 148 3.96 -17.24 14.81
N VAL A 149 3.31 -16.36 14.02
CA VAL A 149 3.08 -14.96 14.39
C VAL A 149 2.02 -14.82 15.48
N THR A 150 0.91 -15.57 15.40
CA THR A 150 -0.12 -15.59 16.46
C THR A 150 0.46 -16.01 17.81
N LEU A 151 1.39 -16.97 17.83
CA LEU A 151 2.10 -17.37 19.06
C LEU A 151 3.00 -16.27 19.64
N MET A 152 3.46 -15.32 18.82
CA MET A 152 4.23 -14.17 19.27
C MET A 152 3.36 -13.01 19.76
N ALA A 153 2.06 -13.03 19.46
CA ALA A 153 1.06 -12.06 19.92
C ALA A 153 1.50 -10.59 19.80
N PRO A 154 1.75 -10.08 18.58
CA PRO A 154 2.16 -8.70 18.38
C PRO A 154 1.07 -7.71 18.82
N ALA A 155 1.44 -6.64 19.52
CA ALA A 155 0.48 -5.65 20.02
C ALA A 155 0.29 -4.44 19.09
N ASN A 156 1.14 -4.30 18.07
CA ASN A 156 1.16 -3.16 17.16
C ASN A 156 1.81 -3.54 15.81
N PRO A 157 1.64 -2.71 14.75
CA PRO A 157 2.21 -3.02 13.43
C PRO A 157 3.74 -3.21 13.40
N PRO A 158 4.56 -2.41 14.10
CA PRO A 158 6.00 -2.66 14.20
C PRO A 158 6.35 -4.03 14.81
N GLU A 159 5.66 -4.43 15.88
CA GLU A 159 5.84 -5.74 16.51
C GLU A 159 5.39 -6.87 15.58
N PHE A 160 4.30 -6.68 14.85
CA PHE A 160 3.87 -7.63 13.81
C PHE A 160 4.96 -7.86 12.78
N LEU A 161 5.58 -6.78 12.26
CA LEU A 161 6.63 -6.90 11.25
C LEU A 161 7.82 -7.68 11.80
N ALA A 162 8.26 -7.38 13.02
CA ALA A 162 9.34 -8.11 13.70
C ALA A 162 8.99 -9.60 13.92
N ALA A 163 7.75 -9.90 14.32
CA ALA A 163 7.27 -11.27 14.51
C ALA A 163 7.24 -12.05 13.19
N ALA A 164 6.72 -11.45 12.12
CA ALA A 164 6.64 -12.06 10.81
C ALA A 164 8.05 -12.32 10.22
N GLU A 165 8.98 -11.38 10.35
CA GLU A 165 10.38 -11.61 9.96
C GLU A 165 11.02 -12.76 10.73
N LYS A 166 10.75 -12.86 12.03
CA LYS A 166 11.24 -13.96 12.87
C LYS A 166 10.65 -15.29 12.44
N ALA A 167 9.36 -15.36 12.13
CA ALA A 167 8.70 -16.56 11.60
C ALA A 167 9.37 -17.02 10.29
N VAL A 168 9.62 -16.11 9.35
CA VAL A 168 10.34 -16.42 8.10
C VAL A 168 11.74 -17.00 8.36
N ARG A 169 12.47 -16.48 9.36
CA ARG A 169 13.80 -17.01 9.74
C ARG A 169 13.71 -18.43 10.33
N ILE A 170 12.67 -18.71 11.12
CA ILE A 170 12.42 -20.05 11.70
C ILE A 170 12.14 -21.05 10.58
N SER A 171 11.23 -20.74 9.65
CA SER A 171 10.91 -21.62 8.52
C SER A 171 12.13 -21.94 7.65
N ARG A 172 12.98 -20.95 7.37
CA ARG A 172 14.24 -21.16 6.63
C ARG A 172 15.21 -22.10 7.37
N SER A 173 15.24 -22.03 8.70
CA SER A 173 16.15 -22.83 9.53
C SER A 173 15.69 -24.29 9.65
N THR A 174 14.39 -24.54 9.72
CA THR A 174 13.81 -25.88 9.78
C THR A 174 13.94 -26.63 8.45
N GLU A 175 13.82 -25.93 7.32
CA GLU A 175 14.06 -26.51 5.98
C GLU A 175 15.51 -26.94 5.78
N ARG A 176 16.48 -26.11 6.19
CA ARG A 176 17.91 -26.46 6.12
C ARG A 176 18.24 -27.68 6.96
N LYS A 177 17.66 -27.81 8.17
CA LYS A 177 17.85 -28.99 9.02
C LYS A 177 17.20 -30.26 8.45
N LYS A 178 16.05 -30.15 7.79
CA LYS A 178 15.44 -31.28 7.06
C LYS A 178 16.30 -31.72 5.87
N LYS A 179 16.85 -30.77 5.09
CA LYS A 179 17.74 -31.06 3.95
C LYS A 179 19.09 -31.68 4.38
N ASN A 180 19.57 -31.39 5.59
CA ASN A 180 20.78 -32.03 6.12
C ASN A 180 20.54 -33.41 6.76
N ARG A 181 19.28 -33.77 7.05
CA ARG A 181 18.92 -35.08 7.63
C ARG A 181 18.37 -36.08 6.60
N GLY A 182 17.85 -35.61 5.47
CA GLY A 182 17.58 -36.43 4.29
C GLY A 182 18.75 -36.33 3.32
N GLY A 183 19.48 -37.42 3.11
CA GLY A 183 20.75 -37.47 2.39
C GLY A 183 20.78 -36.82 1.00
N GLY A 184 22.01 -36.55 0.56
CA GLY A 184 22.34 -35.70 -0.58
C GLY A 184 21.57 -36.02 -1.87
N GLN A 185 20.98 -34.98 -2.45
CA GLN A 185 20.76 -34.93 -3.88
C GLN A 185 20.97 -33.49 -4.37
N LEU A 186 22.06 -33.33 -5.12
CA LEU A 186 22.45 -32.13 -5.87
C LEU A 186 21.35 -31.79 -6.87
N LEU A 187 20.67 -30.65 -6.71
CA LEU A 187 19.89 -30.02 -7.78
C LEU A 187 19.94 -28.49 -7.66
N GLY A 188 20.66 -27.91 -8.63
CA GLY A 188 20.58 -26.61 -9.34
C GLY A 188 20.08 -25.30 -8.68
N PRO A 189 20.45 -24.15 -9.28
CA PRO A 189 20.20 -22.78 -8.77
C PRO A 189 18.72 -22.32 -8.81
N ASP A 190 17.77 -23.25 -8.90
CA ASP A 190 16.33 -22.98 -9.07
C ASP A 190 15.57 -22.88 -7.72
N THR A 191 16.29 -22.46 -6.67
CA THR A 191 15.83 -22.61 -5.27
C THR A 191 15.08 -21.39 -4.74
N LEU A 192 15.25 -20.22 -5.37
CA LEU A 192 14.57 -18.97 -4.99
C LEU A 192 13.06 -19.03 -5.26
N GLU A 193 12.67 -19.55 -6.43
CA GLU A 193 11.25 -19.70 -6.80
C GLU A 193 10.52 -20.74 -5.94
N ARG A 194 11.24 -21.68 -5.34
CA ARG A 194 10.64 -22.86 -4.68
C ARG A 194 10.16 -22.58 -3.25
N VAL A 195 10.77 -21.62 -2.56
CA VAL A 195 10.34 -21.20 -1.22
C VAL A 195 9.10 -20.31 -1.32
N GLU A 196 9.04 -19.40 -2.30
CA GLU A 196 7.84 -18.62 -2.61
C GLU A 196 6.69 -19.51 -3.13
N ARG A 197 6.98 -20.57 -3.89
CA ARG A 197 5.99 -21.58 -4.30
C ARG A 197 5.46 -22.46 -3.16
N LYS A 198 6.18 -22.60 -2.04
CA LYS A 198 5.72 -23.45 -0.92
C LYS A 198 4.59 -22.83 -0.12
N TYR A 199 4.45 -21.51 -0.18
CA TYR A 199 3.32 -20.75 0.37
C TYR A 199 2.18 -20.56 -0.66
N ALA A 200 2.25 -21.22 -1.83
CA ALA A 200 1.30 -21.07 -2.94
C ALA A 200 0.21 -22.16 -3.04
N ILE A 201 0.10 -23.09 -2.09
CA ILE A 201 -0.79 -24.25 -2.25
C ILE A 201 -1.62 -24.47 -1.00
N VAL A 202 -2.86 -23.96 -1.00
CA VAL A 202 -4.12 -24.73 -0.86
C VAL A 202 -5.25 -23.92 -1.50
N LEU A 203 -5.72 -24.31 -2.69
CA LEU A 203 -7.10 -24.04 -3.12
C LEU A 203 -7.88 -25.35 -3.02
N PRO A 204 -9.11 -25.37 -2.47
CA PRO A 204 -10.09 -26.36 -2.86
C PRO A 204 -10.48 -26.11 -4.31
N LYS A 205 -10.37 -27.13 -5.16
CA LYS A 205 -11.08 -27.18 -6.44
C LYS A 205 -12.58 -27.02 -6.15
N ILE A 206 -13.15 -25.87 -6.47
CA ILE A 206 -14.58 -25.79 -6.73
C ILE A 206 -14.76 -26.05 -8.22
N MET A 207 -14.80 -27.35 -8.57
CA MET A 207 -15.53 -27.79 -9.74
C MET A 207 -17.00 -27.87 -9.35
N GLY A 208 -17.84 -27.18 -10.09
CA GLY A 208 -19.29 -27.25 -9.93
C GLY A 208 -19.98 -26.57 -11.10
N GLN A 209 -19.87 -27.17 -12.29
CA GLN A 209 -20.85 -26.95 -13.35
C GLN A 209 -22.25 -27.22 -12.81
N LYS A 210 -23.18 -26.30 -13.07
CA LYS A 210 -24.31 -26.53 -13.99
C LYS A 210 -24.79 -25.19 -14.53
#